data_AF-A0A966SFA7-F1
#
_entry.id   AF-A0A966SFA7-F1
#
_cell.length_a   1.000
_cell.length_b   1.000
_cell.length_c   1.000
_cell.angle_alpha   90.00
_cell.angle_beta   90.00
_cell.angle_gamma   90.00
#
_symmetry.space_group_name_H-M   'P 1'
#
loop_
_entity.id
_entity.type
_entity.pdbx_description
1 polymer ?
#
loop_
_entity_poly.entity_id
_entity_poly.type
_entity_poly.pdbx_seq_one_letter_code
_entity_poly.pdbx_strand_id
1 'polypeptide(L)'
;GGGLGVDYDGSRSAFDSSTNYTLQEYANDIVYYIADVCNAEKVPHPNIVSESGRGIVAYHSVLLVEVFGSIAKTKGGDALTFGDGEHALVRELLDIKKNLGKGNKLEAYHDAEERKEDAHQMFTLGLLELRDKAKIETLYWEISQDVVASFKGQAYIPEEIRKLEDLLGDQYLCNFSVFQSLLDHWALGQLFPIMPIARLTERPTKEGTLVDITCDSDGCINKFVDLRDVRDTLPLHALNGGNGTPEPYHLGFFLMGAYQDIMGDLHNLFGRVNEVHVFLEPDEPTGYYIEEIIEGNTIVQTLAAVQYDENEIKRLMKVQVDEAIRSDRMKPSEGMRLLDDYERGLKEYTYLTF
;
A
#
# COMPACT_ATOMS: atom_id res chain seq x y z
N GLY A 1 20.68 -0.94 -27.93
CA GLY A 1 20.54 -0.58 -26.50
C GLY A 1 19.34 -1.30 -25.91
N GLY A 2 18.82 -0.82 -24.79
CA GLY A 2 17.54 -1.28 -24.21
C GLY A 2 16.33 -0.70 -24.95
N GLY A 3 15.17 -0.69 -24.28
CA GLY A 3 13.93 -0.10 -24.81
C GLY A 3 12.81 -1.09 -25.11
N LEU A 4 13.08 -2.41 -25.04
CA LEU A 4 12.02 -3.42 -24.97
C LEU A 4 11.24 -3.21 -23.67
N GLY A 5 10.00 -2.76 -23.80
CA GLY A 5 9.08 -2.48 -22.71
C GLY A 5 8.44 -3.74 -22.15
N VAL A 6 7.74 -3.56 -21.03
CA VAL A 6 7.00 -4.59 -20.31
C VAL A 6 5.58 -4.06 -20.10
N ASP A 7 4.59 -4.88 -20.36
CA ASP A 7 3.19 -4.54 -20.17
C ASP A 7 2.80 -4.74 -18.69
N TYR A 8 2.88 -3.68 -17.89
CA TYR A 8 2.59 -3.74 -16.46
C TYR A 8 1.09 -3.67 -16.16
N ASP A 9 0.31 -2.98 -17.00
CA ASP A 9 -1.14 -2.84 -16.79
C ASP A 9 -2.00 -3.87 -17.55
N GLY A 10 -1.41 -4.61 -18.49
CA GLY A 10 -2.10 -5.64 -19.27
C GLY A 10 -3.01 -5.09 -20.37
N SER A 11 -3.01 -3.78 -20.60
CA SER A 11 -3.86 -3.10 -21.58
C SER A 11 -3.37 -3.27 -23.02
N ARG A 12 -2.08 -3.59 -23.20
CA ARG A 12 -1.38 -3.60 -24.49
C ARG A 12 -1.58 -2.32 -25.29
N SER A 13 -1.43 -1.19 -24.61
CA SER A 13 -1.72 0.13 -25.16
C SER A 13 -0.48 1.01 -25.18
N ALA A 14 -0.61 2.22 -25.74
CA ALA A 14 0.46 3.22 -25.72
C ALA A 14 0.51 4.01 -24.40
N PHE A 15 -0.08 3.47 -23.33
CA PHE A 15 -0.04 4.04 -21.99
C PHE A 15 1.34 3.88 -21.36
N ASP A 16 1.70 4.78 -20.44
CA ASP A 16 3.07 4.89 -19.90
C ASP A 16 3.55 3.61 -19.20
N SER A 17 2.65 2.84 -18.59
CA SER A 17 2.95 1.56 -17.93
C SER A 17 2.67 0.33 -18.83
N SER A 18 2.53 0.49 -20.15
CA SER A 18 2.20 -0.59 -21.08
C SER A 18 3.08 -0.59 -22.35
N THR A 19 2.83 -1.55 -23.24
CA THR A 19 3.39 -1.58 -24.59
C THR A 19 2.29 -1.89 -25.62
N ASN A 20 2.29 -1.15 -26.74
CA ASN A 20 1.34 -1.37 -27.84
C ASN A 20 1.88 -2.31 -28.93
N TYR A 21 2.92 -3.08 -28.63
CA TYR A 21 3.60 -3.96 -29.57
C TYR A 21 3.93 -5.30 -28.92
N THR A 22 4.08 -6.33 -29.75
CA THR A 22 4.55 -7.66 -29.30
C THR A 22 6.07 -7.77 -29.36
N LEU A 23 6.64 -8.74 -28.63
CA LEU A 23 8.08 -9.05 -28.74
C LEU A 23 8.48 -9.37 -30.20
N GLN A 24 7.61 -10.06 -30.94
CA GLN A 24 7.86 -10.41 -32.33
C GLN A 24 7.84 -9.17 -33.23
N GLU A 25 6.92 -8.24 -33.01
CA GLU A 25 6.84 -6.97 -33.73
C GLU A 25 8.08 -6.11 -33.47
N TYR A 26 8.49 -5.96 -32.21
CA TYR A 26 9.74 -5.28 -31.84
C TYR A 26 10.95 -5.87 -32.57
N ALA A 27 11.06 -7.20 -32.63
CA ALA A 27 12.14 -7.88 -33.34
C ALA A 27 12.05 -7.68 -34.86
N ASN A 28 10.84 -7.80 -35.43
CA ASN A 28 10.61 -7.64 -36.87
C ASN A 28 11.01 -6.26 -37.34
N ASP A 29 10.60 -5.20 -36.63
CA ASP A 29 10.86 -3.83 -37.03
C ASP A 29 12.37 -3.52 -37.02
N ILE A 30 13.07 -3.93 -35.96
CA ILE A 30 14.53 -3.74 -35.86
C ILE A 30 15.25 -4.47 -37.00
N VAL A 31 14.92 -5.74 -37.23
CA VAL A 31 15.55 -6.54 -38.29
C VAL A 31 15.23 -5.98 -39.66
N TYR A 32 13.98 -5.57 -39.91
CA TYR A 32 13.51 -5.05 -41.19
C TYR A 32 14.24 -3.76 -41.55
N TYR A 33 14.26 -2.75 -40.66
CA TYR A 33 14.88 -1.46 -40.98
C TYR A 33 16.40 -1.57 -41.14
N ILE A 34 17.08 -2.40 -40.35
CA ILE A 34 18.51 -2.66 -40.53
C ILE A 34 18.76 -3.31 -41.90
N ALA A 35 17.97 -4.32 -42.26
CA ALA A 35 18.10 -5.01 -43.53
C ALA A 35 17.83 -4.09 -44.72
N ASP A 36 16.78 -3.27 -44.66
CA ASP A 36 16.40 -2.34 -45.74
C ASP A 36 17.53 -1.35 -46.06
N VAL A 37 18.10 -0.71 -45.03
CA VAL A 37 19.24 0.20 -45.17
C VAL A 37 20.48 -0.53 -45.70
N CYS A 38 20.81 -1.70 -45.15
CA CYS A 38 21.98 -2.46 -45.61
C CYS A 38 21.85 -2.93 -47.06
N ASN A 39 20.64 -3.30 -47.48
CA ASN A 39 20.36 -3.71 -48.86
C ASN A 39 20.45 -2.53 -49.83
N ALA A 40 19.95 -1.34 -49.44
CA ALA A 40 20.05 -0.12 -50.22
C ALA A 40 21.52 0.31 -50.43
N GLU A 41 22.31 0.29 -49.36
CA GLU A 41 23.74 0.64 -49.37
C GLU A 41 24.65 -0.49 -49.89
N LYS A 42 24.09 -1.69 -50.11
CA LYS A 42 24.80 -2.89 -50.58
C LYS A 42 25.97 -3.30 -49.67
N VAL A 43 25.75 -3.22 -48.36
CA VAL A 43 26.72 -3.66 -47.34
C VAL A 43 26.24 -4.96 -46.66
N PRO A 44 27.16 -5.78 -46.12
CA PRO A 44 26.79 -6.97 -45.35
C PRO A 44 25.94 -6.62 -44.13
N HIS A 45 25.01 -7.50 -43.77
CA HIS A 45 24.19 -7.34 -42.57
C HIS A 45 25.05 -7.48 -41.30
N PRO A 46 24.95 -6.54 -40.34
CA PRO A 46 25.71 -6.60 -39.10
C PRO A 46 25.10 -7.59 -38.10
N ASN A 47 25.86 -7.92 -37.05
CA ASN A 47 25.30 -8.57 -35.87
C ASN A 47 24.43 -7.57 -35.09
N ILE A 48 23.24 -8.00 -34.67
CA ILE A 48 22.31 -7.18 -33.89
C ILE A 48 22.47 -7.55 -32.41
N VAL A 49 22.60 -6.53 -31.55
CA VAL A 49 22.69 -6.68 -30.10
C VAL A 49 21.61 -5.83 -29.43
N SER A 50 20.90 -6.42 -28.45
CA SER A 50 19.89 -5.76 -27.63
C SER A 50 20.27 -5.82 -26.15
N GLU A 51 20.07 -4.72 -25.43
CA GLU A 51 20.38 -4.59 -24.00
C GLU A 51 19.06 -4.52 -23.20
N SER A 52 18.15 -5.44 -23.49
CA SER A 52 16.76 -5.44 -23.01
C SER A 52 16.62 -5.92 -21.56
N GLY A 53 17.33 -5.28 -20.62
CA GLY A 53 17.36 -5.69 -19.21
C GLY A 53 15.97 -5.86 -18.60
N ARG A 54 15.15 -4.80 -18.57
CA ARG A 54 13.78 -4.82 -18.02
C ARG A 54 12.93 -5.94 -18.63
N GLY A 55 12.99 -6.12 -19.95
CA GLY A 55 12.24 -7.16 -20.67
C GLY A 55 12.64 -8.59 -20.28
N ILE A 56 13.84 -8.80 -19.75
CA ILE A 56 14.31 -10.11 -19.27
C ILE A 56 13.93 -10.32 -17.79
N VAL A 57 14.14 -9.30 -16.95
CA VAL A 57 14.09 -9.47 -15.50
C VAL A 57 12.77 -9.06 -14.86
N ALA A 58 11.85 -8.36 -15.51
CA ALA A 58 10.64 -7.88 -14.81
C ALA A 58 9.82 -9.00 -14.14
N TYR A 59 9.66 -10.15 -14.81
CA TYR A 59 8.71 -11.21 -14.40
C TYR A 59 9.22 -12.18 -13.32
N HIS A 60 10.50 -12.15 -12.96
CA HIS A 60 11.10 -13.22 -12.15
C HIS A 60 10.87 -13.08 -10.64
N SER A 61 10.39 -11.93 -10.17
CA SER A 61 10.25 -11.63 -8.74
C SER A 61 8.82 -11.17 -8.40
N VAL A 62 8.35 -11.63 -7.24
CA VAL A 62 7.06 -11.28 -6.63
C VAL A 62 7.32 -10.92 -5.17
N LEU A 63 6.89 -9.74 -4.75
CA LEU A 63 6.94 -9.34 -3.34
C LEU A 63 5.64 -9.79 -2.65
N LEU A 64 5.77 -10.57 -1.59
CA LEU A 64 4.66 -11.00 -0.74
C LEU A 64 4.58 -10.13 0.50
N VAL A 65 3.41 -9.55 0.73
CA VAL A 65 3.18 -8.60 1.83
C VAL A 65 2.00 -9.06 2.66
N GLU A 66 2.21 -9.15 3.97
CA GLU A 66 1.15 -9.40 4.94
C GLU A 66 0.34 -8.13 5.19
N VAL A 67 -0.98 -8.28 5.18
CA VAL A 67 -1.92 -7.27 5.64
C VAL A 67 -2.40 -7.66 7.04
N PHE A 68 -2.10 -6.83 8.02
CA PHE A 68 -2.39 -7.12 9.44
C PHE A 68 -3.59 -6.33 9.97
N GLY A 69 -4.10 -5.36 9.23
CA GLY A 69 -5.23 -4.55 9.67
C GLY A 69 -5.88 -3.73 8.58
N SER A 70 -7.03 -3.16 8.90
CA SER A 70 -7.74 -2.23 8.02
C SER A 70 -8.36 -1.09 8.82
N ILE A 71 -8.31 0.12 8.28
CA ILE A 71 -8.97 1.31 8.83
C ILE A 71 -10.15 1.65 7.93
N ALA A 72 -11.36 1.39 8.43
CA ALA A 72 -12.59 1.81 7.79
C ALA A 72 -12.95 3.25 8.16
N LYS A 73 -13.51 4.00 7.20
CA LYS A 73 -14.01 5.38 7.43
C LYS A 73 -15.18 5.41 8.40
N THR A 74 -16.11 4.46 8.27
CA THR A 74 -17.24 4.28 9.17
C THR A 74 -17.00 3.06 10.05
N LYS A 75 -16.43 3.29 11.24
CA LYS A 75 -16.41 2.24 12.28
C LYS A 75 -17.79 2.16 12.92
N GLY A 76 -18.36 0.96 13.01
CA GLY A 76 -19.54 0.69 13.83
C GLY A 76 -19.26 0.66 15.34
N GLY A 77 -18.47 1.61 15.84
CA GLY A 77 -18.12 1.74 17.27
C GLY A 77 -18.95 2.82 17.95
N ASP A 78 -19.27 2.60 19.24
CA ASP A 78 -20.10 3.39 20.15
C ASP A 78 -20.95 4.49 19.50
N ALA A 79 -22.25 4.20 19.33
CA ALA A 79 -23.22 5.13 18.80
C ALA A 79 -23.08 6.48 19.51
N LEU A 80 -22.65 7.49 18.77
CA LEU A 80 -22.63 8.85 19.27
C LEU A 80 -24.03 9.19 19.78
N THR A 81 -24.10 9.66 21.03
CA THR A 81 -25.38 10.02 21.62
C THR A 81 -25.77 11.41 21.16
N PHE A 82 -26.99 11.53 20.66
CA PHE A 82 -27.60 12.80 20.25
C PHE A 82 -28.65 13.23 21.28
N GLY A 83 -28.62 14.49 21.70
CA GLY A 83 -29.59 15.07 22.64
C GLY A 83 -30.39 16.23 22.07
N ASP A 84 -31.16 16.92 22.91
CA ASP A 84 -31.97 18.08 22.48
C ASP A 84 -31.14 19.37 22.31
N GLY A 85 -29.91 19.40 22.87
CA GLY A 85 -29.02 20.56 22.88
C GLY A 85 -27.92 20.53 21.82
N GLU A 86 -28.09 19.78 20.74
CA GLU A 86 -27.07 19.64 19.69
C GLU A 86 -26.82 20.94 18.92
N HIS A 87 -25.57 21.12 18.49
CA HIS A 87 -25.19 22.20 17.60
C HIS A 87 -26.07 22.24 16.33
N ALA A 88 -26.31 23.41 15.76
CA ALA A 88 -27.20 23.58 14.60
C ALA A 88 -26.80 22.65 13.43
N LEU A 89 -25.50 22.63 13.08
CA LEU A 89 -24.96 21.75 12.02
C LEU A 89 -25.18 20.25 12.30
N VAL A 90 -25.13 19.81 13.55
CA VAL A 90 -25.42 18.41 13.92
C VAL A 90 -26.90 18.09 13.66
N ARG A 91 -27.81 19.00 14.03
CA ARG A 91 -29.25 18.82 13.80
C ARG A 91 -29.59 18.79 12.32
N GLU A 92 -28.97 19.66 11.52
CA GLU A 92 -29.14 19.70 10.07
C GLU A 92 -28.69 18.39 9.42
N LEU A 93 -27.52 17.85 9.79
CA LEU A 93 -27.04 16.55 9.29
C LEU A 93 -27.93 15.38 9.71
N LEU A 94 -28.46 15.39 10.94
CA LEU A 94 -29.45 14.39 11.38
C LEU A 94 -30.73 14.44 10.54
N ASP A 95 -31.20 15.65 10.21
CA ASP A 95 -32.38 15.85 9.36
C ASP A 95 -32.12 15.41 7.91
N ILE A 96 -30.94 15.70 7.35
CA ILE A 96 -30.50 15.20 6.04
C ILE A 96 -30.52 13.66 6.04
N LYS A 97 -29.86 13.03 7.02
CA LYS A 97 -29.79 11.57 7.15
C LYS A 97 -31.18 10.94 7.23
N LYS A 98 -32.08 11.52 8.04
CA LYS A 98 -33.45 11.02 8.21
C LYS A 98 -34.30 11.13 6.94
N ASN A 99 -34.06 12.16 6.11
CA ASN A 99 -34.83 12.42 4.90
C ASN A 99 -34.19 11.89 3.62
N LEU A 100 -33.02 11.26 3.70
CA LEU A 100 -32.24 10.76 2.57
C LEU A 100 -33.05 9.86 1.61
N GLY A 101 -33.95 9.02 2.15
CA GLY A 101 -34.80 8.14 1.35
C GLY A 101 -35.94 8.82 0.58
N LYS A 102 -36.26 10.09 0.90
CA LYS A 102 -37.39 10.83 0.32
C LYS A 102 -36.94 11.96 -0.62
N GLY A 103 -35.71 12.43 -0.46
CA GLY A 103 -35.16 13.57 -1.20
C GLY A 103 -34.25 13.16 -2.36
N ASN A 104 -33.63 14.17 -2.98
CA ASN A 104 -32.56 13.98 -3.93
C ASN A 104 -31.27 13.63 -3.19
N LYS A 105 -30.70 12.46 -3.48
CA LYS A 105 -29.55 11.91 -2.75
C LYS A 105 -28.25 12.63 -3.07
N LEU A 106 -28.15 13.21 -4.28
CA LEU A 106 -26.99 14.01 -4.66
C LEU A 106 -27.02 15.37 -3.95
N GLU A 107 -28.19 16.00 -3.86
CA GLU A 107 -28.40 17.22 -3.08
C GLU A 107 -28.08 16.99 -1.60
N ALA A 108 -28.56 15.89 -1.03
CA ALA A 108 -28.22 15.51 0.35
C ALA A 108 -26.71 15.32 0.59
N TYR A 109 -25.97 14.85 -0.41
CA TYR A 109 -24.51 14.75 -0.33
C TYR A 109 -23.85 16.13 -0.35
N HIS A 110 -24.22 17.00 -1.30
CA HIS A 110 -23.70 18.37 -1.40
C HIS A 110 -24.00 19.17 -0.13
N ASP A 111 -25.22 19.08 0.39
CA ASP A 111 -25.60 19.71 1.64
C ASP A 111 -24.73 19.20 2.80
N ALA A 112 -24.52 17.88 2.91
CA ALA A 112 -23.68 17.30 3.96
C ALA A 112 -22.21 17.73 3.85
N GLU A 113 -21.68 17.83 2.62
CA GLU A 113 -20.32 18.31 2.34
C GLU A 113 -20.15 19.77 2.77
N GLU A 114 -21.12 20.63 2.46
CA GLU A 114 -21.12 22.03 2.86
C GLU A 114 -21.12 22.18 4.40
N ARG A 115 -21.95 21.41 5.11
CA ARG A 115 -21.97 21.44 6.60
C ARG A 115 -20.67 20.92 7.21
N LYS A 116 -19.99 19.97 6.57
CA LYS A 116 -18.67 19.50 7.01
C LYS A 116 -17.62 20.60 6.88
N GLU A 117 -17.66 21.35 5.78
CA GLU A 117 -16.75 22.49 5.54
C GLU A 117 -17.01 23.65 6.51
N ASP A 118 -18.27 24.01 6.73
CA ASP A 118 -18.67 24.99 7.75
C ASP A 118 -18.13 24.59 9.13
N ALA A 119 -18.28 23.32 9.51
CA ALA A 119 -17.79 22.79 10.77
C ALA A 119 -16.26 22.89 10.88
N HIS A 120 -15.53 22.62 9.80
CA HIS A 120 -14.08 22.76 9.75
C HIS A 120 -13.64 24.21 9.96
N GLN A 121 -14.31 25.17 9.31
CA GLN A 121 -14.03 26.60 9.46
C GLN A 121 -14.36 27.10 10.87
N MET A 122 -15.53 26.73 11.40
CA MET A 122 -15.93 27.10 12.77
C MET A 122 -14.97 26.53 13.82
N PHE A 123 -14.53 25.29 13.66
CA PHE A 123 -13.54 24.68 14.57
C PHE A 123 -12.20 25.41 14.52
N THR A 124 -11.73 25.76 13.32
CA THR A 124 -10.48 26.49 13.11
C THR A 124 -10.49 27.87 13.77
N LEU A 125 -11.65 28.53 13.79
CA LEU A 125 -11.87 29.82 14.45
C LEU A 125 -12.15 29.70 15.97
N GLY A 126 -12.20 28.47 16.52
CA GLY A 126 -12.52 28.22 17.93
C GLY A 126 -14.00 28.41 18.29
N LEU A 127 -14.90 28.37 17.30
CA LEU A 127 -16.36 28.53 17.44
C LEU A 127 -17.11 27.20 17.58
N LEU A 128 -16.42 26.07 17.36
CA LEU A 128 -16.99 24.72 17.44
C LEU A 128 -16.15 23.85 18.36
N GLU A 129 -16.81 23.11 19.25
CA GLU A 129 -16.17 22.17 20.16
C GLU A 129 -15.78 20.86 19.45
N LEU A 130 -14.73 20.18 19.93
CA LEU A 130 -14.24 18.93 19.34
C LEU A 130 -15.33 17.84 19.29
N ARG A 131 -16.21 17.79 20.31
CA ARG A 131 -17.31 16.81 20.36
C ARG A 131 -18.32 17.01 19.25
N ASP A 132 -18.67 18.25 18.93
CA ASP A 132 -19.61 18.55 17.85
C ASP A 132 -18.97 18.32 16.49
N LYS A 133 -17.69 18.68 16.31
CA LYS A 133 -16.92 18.33 15.11
C LYS A 133 -16.89 16.83 14.87
N ALA A 134 -16.65 16.01 15.91
CA ALA A 134 -16.64 14.56 15.78
C ALA A 134 -18.00 14.00 15.35
N LYS A 135 -19.12 14.54 15.89
CA LYS A 135 -20.48 14.18 15.46
C LYS A 135 -20.74 14.54 14.00
N ILE A 136 -20.35 15.73 13.59
CA ILE A 136 -20.53 16.22 12.21
C ILE A 136 -19.74 15.35 11.23
N GLU A 137 -18.46 15.10 11.49
CA GLU A 137 -17.63 14.25 10.62
C GLU A 137 -18.17 12.82 10.54
N THR A 138 -18.63 12.27 11.66
CA THR A 138 -19.23 10.92 11.68
C THR A 138 -20.51 10.87 10.85
N LEU A 139 -21.44 11.81 11.06
CA LEU A 139 -22.69 11.89 10.29
C LEU A 139 -22.44 12.09 8.80
N TYR A 140 -21.46 12.94 8.43
CA TYR A 140 -21.08 13.14 7.04
C TYR A 140 -20.65 11.83 6.36
N TRP A 141 -19.80 11.02 7.00
CA TRP A 141 -19.36 9.74 6.44
C TRP A 141 -20.48 8.70 6.38
N GLU A 142 -21.37 8.66 7.38
CA GLU A 142 -22.55 7.79 7.36
C GLU A 142 -23.52 8.16 6.21
N ILE A 143 -23.81 9.45 6.03
CA ILE A 143 -24.65 9.94 4.93
C ILE A 143 -23.98 9.62 3.59
N SER A 144 -22.68 9.86 3.46
CA SER A 144 -21.91 9.55 2.24
C SER A 144 -21.99 8.07 1.88
N GLN A 145 -21.86 7.19 2.87
CA GLN A 145 -21.99 5.74 2.69
C GLN A 145 -23.39 5.35 2.20
N ASP A 146 -24.44 5.90 2.82
CA ASP A 146 -25.83 5.64 2.41
C ASP A 146 -26.12 6.19 1.00
N VAL A 147 -25.57 7.35 0.65
CA VAL A 147 -25.65 7.93 -0.70
C VAL A 147 -25.00 7.01 -1.72
N VAL A 148 -23.75 6.59 -1.53
CA VAL A 148 -23.05 5.67 -2.46
C VAL A 148 -23.82 4.36 -2.60
N ALA A 149 -24.25 3.76 -1.49
CA ALA A 149 -25.04 2.52 -1.50
C ALA A 149 -26.31 2.64 -2.34
N SER A 150 -26.91 3.82 -2.37
CA SER A 150 -28.14 4.11 -3.09
C SER A 150 -27.98 4.23 -4.62
N PHE A 151 -26.75 4.48 -5.08
CA PHE A 151 -26.38 4.54 -6.51
C PHE A 151 -25.85 3.20 -7.03
N LYS A 152 -25.57 2.22 -6.15
CA LYS A 152 -25.14 0.88 -6.57
C LYS A 152 -26.18 0.21 -7.47
N GLY A 153 -25.73 -0.32 -8.60
CA GLY A 153 -26.56 -1.02 -9.58
C GLY A 153 -27.37 -0.11 -10.52
N GLN A 154 -27.23 1.21 -10.44
CA GLN A 154 -27.82 2.11 -11.42
C GLN A 154 -27.03 2.10 -12.74
N ALA A 155 -27.72 2.35 -13.86
CA ALA A 155 -27.09 2.38 -15.18
C ALA A 155 -26.11 3.56 -15.36
N TYR A 156 -26.33 4.65 -14.63
CA TYR A 156 -25.49 5.83 -14.62
C TYR A 156 -25.18 6.20 -13.17
N ILE A 157 -23.89 6.32 -12.85
CA ILE A 157 -23.40 6.79 -11.55
C ILE A 157 -22.66 8.10 -11.84
N PRO A 158 -23.06 9.23 -11.22
CA PRO A 158 -22.34 10.48 -11.37
C PRO A 158 -20.87 10.36 -10.94
N GLU A 159 -19.99 11.11 -11.61
CA GLU A 159 -18.55 11.04 -11.36
C GLU A 159 -18.18 11.41 -9.91
N GLU A 160 -18.88 12.38 -9.33
CA GLU A 160 -18.69 12.77 -7.92
C GLU A 160 -19.00 11.63 -6.95
N ILE A 161 -20.00 10.78 -7.27
CA ILE A 161 -20.35 9.62 -6.45
C ILE A 161 -19.30 8.51 -6.58
N ARG A 162 -18.66 8.36 -7.75
CA ARG A 162 -17.54 7.41 -7.92
C ARG A 162 -16.34 7.84 -7.08
N LYS A 163 -15.96 9.11 -7.17
CA LYS A 163 -14.90 9.69 -6.33
C LYS A 163 -15.21 9.55 -4.84
N LEU A 164 -16.47 9.70 -4.46
CA LEU A 164 -16.90 9.46 -3.08
C LEU A 164 -16.78 8.00 -2.67
N GLU A 165 -17.10 7.05 -3.56
CA GLU A 165 -16.88 5.62 -3.32
C GLU A 165 -15.40 5.31 -3.10
N ASP A 166 -14.50 5.91 -3.89
CA ASP A 166 -13.06 5.78 -3.70
C ASP A 166 -12.58 6.38 -2.37
N LEU A 167 -13.10 7.55 -1.99
CA LEU A 167 -12.80 8.20 -0.69
C LEU A 167 -13.31 7.41 0.53
N LEU A 168 -14.38 6.63 0.34
CA LEU A 168 -14.93 5.71 1.34
C LEU A 168 -14.17 4.39 1.42
N GLY A 169 -13.23 4.15 0.50
CA GLY A 169 -12.39 2.97 0.49
C GLY A 169 -11.68 2.75 1.84
N ASP A 170 -11.60 1.49 2.26
CA ASP A 170 -10.91 1.11 3.48
C ASP A 170 -9.38 1.21 3.25
N GLN A 171 -8.61 1.63 4.25
CA GLN A 171 -7.14 1.60 4.17
C GLN A 171 -6.63 0.28 4.72
N TYR A 172 -5.93 -0.51 3.92
CA TYR A 172 -5.35 -1.80 4.32
C TYR A 172 -3.90 -1.60 4.76
N LEU A 173 -3.60 -1.92 6.03
CA LEU A 173 -2.29 -1.78 6.65
C LEU A 173 -1.40 -2.95 6.26
N CYS A 174 -0.31 -2.66 5.56
CA CYS A 174 0.55 -3.64 4.92
C CYS A 174 1.94 -3.62 5.58
N ASN A 175 2.45 -4.76 6.02
CA ASN A 175 3.74 -4.89 6.73
C ASN A 175 4.92 -4.86 5.76
N PHE A 176 5.16 -3.69 5.15
CA PHE A 176 6.29 -3.45 4.24
C PHE A 176 6.61 -1.94 4.17
N SER A 177 7.55 -1.55 3.31
CA SER A 177 7.88 -0.15 3.02
C SER A 177 7.85 0.10 1.51
N VAL A 178 7.06 1.08 1.08
CA VAL A 178 6.97 1.53 -0.31
C VAL A 178 8.32 2.09 -0.77
N PHE A 179 9.01 2.86 0.05
CA PHE A 179 10.30 3.46 -0.28
C PHE A 179 11.42 2.43 -0.45
N GLN A 180 11.32 1.31 0.27
CA GLN A 180 12.29 0.22 0.19
C GLN A 180 12.00 -0.73 -0.98
N SER A 181 10.72 -0.99 -1.28
CA SER A 181 10.35 -2.08 -2.19
C SER A 181 9.67 -1.62 -3.49
N LEU A 182 9.12 -0.41 -3.55
CA LEU A 182 8.31 0.13 -4.66
C LEU A 182 8.75 1.57 -4.99
N LEU A 183 10.05 1.81 -5.12
CA LEU A 183 10.56 3.16 -5.36
C LEU A 183 10.03 3.77 -6.65
N ASP A 184 9.92 2.98 -7.73
CA ASP A 184 9.40 3.50 -9.01
C ASP A 184 7.92 3.92 -8.91
N HIS A 185 7.14 3.30 -8.02
CA HIS A 185 5.76 3.72 -7.77
C HIS A 185 5.73 5.13 -7.20
N TRP A 186 6.52 5.36 -6.14
CA TRP A 186 6.60 6.66 -5.47
C TRP A 186 7.22 7.74 -6.37
N ALA A 187 8.33 7.43 -7.05
CA ALA A 187 9.11 8.42 -7.79
C ALA A 187 8.54 8.74 -9.19
N LEU A 188 7.96 7.74 -9.87
CA LEU A 188 7.59 7.83 -11.29
C LEU A 188 6.11 7.53 -11.55
N GLY A 189 5.33 7.18 -10.53
CA GLY A 189 3.94 6.75 -10.71
C GLY A 189 3.82 5.40 -11.44
N GLN A 190 4.88 4.57 -11.39
CA GLN A 190 4.85 3.24 -12.00
C GLN A 190 3.74 2.39 -11.39
N LEU A 191 2.99 1.71 -12.26
CA LEU A 191 1.98 0.76 -11.84
C LEU A 191 2.57 -0.65 -11.73
N PHE A 192 2.11 -1.37 -10.71
CA PHE A 192 2.42 -2.78 -10.50
C PHE A 192 1.10 -3.56 -10.38
N PRO A 193 0.98 -4.75 -10.99
CA PRO A 193 -0.13 -5.64 -10.69
C PRO A 193 -0.07 -6.06 -9.22
N ILE A 194 -1.17 -5.87 -8.50
CA ILE A 194 -1.30 -6.23 -7.09
C ILE A 194 -2.58 -7.04 -6.94
N MET A 195 -2.50 -8.19 -6.29
CA MET A 195 -3.68 -8.99 -5.98
C MET A 195 -3.48 -9.83 -4.71
N PRO A 196 -4.57 -10.22 -4.03
CA PRO A 196 -4.50 -11.25 -2.99
C PRO A 196 -3.92 -12.55 -3.56
N ILE A 197 -3.09 -13.26 -2.80
CA ILE A 197 -2.57 -14.58 -3.21
C ILE A 197 -3.39 -15.76 -2.66
N ALA A 198 -4.39 -15.45 -1.84
CA ALA A 198 -5.33 -16.39 -1.27
C ALA A 198 -6.77 -15.92 -1.49
N ARG A 199 -7.75 -16.79 -1.24
CA ARG A 199 -9.19 -16.50 -1.37
C ARG A 199 -9.62 -16.11 -2.79
N LEU A 200 -8.88 -16.55 -3.81
CA LEU A 200 -9.14 -16.21 -5.22
C LEU A 200 -10.48 -16.70 -5.78
N THR A 201 -11.14 -17.64 -5.08
CA THR A 201 -12.48 -18.15 -5.40
C THR A 201 -13.59 -17.36 -4.71
N GLU A 202 -13.25 -16.48 -3.78
CA GLU A 202 -14.20 -15.57 -3.12
C GLU A 202 -14.23 -14.25 -3.87
N ARG A 203 -15.40 -13.62 -3.92
CA ARG A 203 -15.53 -12.30 -4.53
C ARG A 203 -15.07 -11.23 -3.53
N PRO A 204 -14.14 -10.33 -3.87
CA PRO A 204 -13.82 -9.16 -3.06
C PRO A 204 -15.07 -8.31 -2.79
N THR A 205 -15.22 -7.84 -1.55
CA THR A 205 -16.41 -7.10 -1.09
C THR A 205 -16.10 -5.67 -0.65
N LYS A 206 -14.82 -5.30 -0.61
CA LYS A 206 -14.33 -4.00 -0.17
C LYS A 206 -13.52 -3.37 -1.29
N GLU A 207 -13.64 -2.07 -1.44
CA GLU A 207 -12.68 -1.25 -2.19
C GLU A 207 -11.73 -0.63 -1.16
N GLY A 208 -10.45 -0.55 -1.47
CA GLY A 208 -9.48 0.01 -0.55
C GLY A 208 -8.17 0.44 -1.16
N THR A 209 -7.43 1.26 -0.42
CA THR A 209 -6.05 1.63 -0.73
C THR A 209 -5.11 0.83 0.16
N LEU A 210 -3.85 0.71 -0.25
CA LEU A 210 -2.82 0.05 0.57
C LEU A 210 -1.97 1.12 1.23
N VAL A 211 -1.70 0.98 2.52
CA VAL A 211 -0.77 1.85 3.23
C VAL A 211 0.29 0.98 3.89
N ASP A 212 1.52 1.45 3.85
CA ASP A 212 2.65 0.76 4.44
C ASP A 212 2.79 1.10 5.94
N ILE A 213 3.85 0.64 6.59
CA ILE A 213 4.09 0.88 8.04
C ILE A 213 5.02 2.08 8.30
N THR A 214 5.33 2.87 7.28
CA THR A 214 6.12 4.09 7.45
C THR A 214 5.28 5.19 8.09
N CYS A 215 5.96 6.21 8.61
CA CYS A 215 5.30 7.38 9.21
C CYS A 215 5.00 8.46 8.18
N ASP A 216 5.39 8.24 6.92
CA ASP A 216 5.22 9.16 5.82
C ASP A 216 3.88 8.89 5.12
N SER A 217 3.14 9.96 4.82
CA SER A 217 1.87 9.85 4.10
C SER A 217 2.03 9.38 2.65
N ASP A 218 3.23 9.54 2.08
CA ASP A 218 3.56 9.05 0.75
C ASP A 218 3.75 7.52 0.72
N GLY A 219 3.81 6.86 1.88
CA GLY A 219 3.78 5.39 2.06
C GLY A 219 2.41 4.78 1.75
N CYS A 220 1.78 5.20 0.65
CA CYS A 220 0.41 4.82 0.28
C CYS A 220 0.35 4.49 -1.22
N ILE A 221 -0.37 3.43 -1.54
CA ILE A 221 -0.69 3.01 -2.90
C ILE A 221 -2.17 3.24 -3.12
N ASN A 222 -2.46 4.22 -3.97
CA ASN A 222 -3.79 4.66 -4.34
C ASN A 222 -3.97 4.71 -5.87
N LYS A 223 -3.09 4.04 -6.62
CA LYS A 223 -3.16 3.89 -8.07
C LYS A 223 -2.91 2.43 -8.42
N PHE A 224 -3.88 1.81 -9.09
CA PHE A 224 -3.90 0.39 -9.40
C PHE A 224 -4.17 0.17 -10.89
N VAL A 225 -3.69 -0.97 -11.38
CA VAL A 225 -3.88 -1.43 -12.76
C VAL A 225 -5.36 -1.69 -13.06
N ASP A 226 -5.85 -1.21 -14.21
CA ASP A 226 -7.11 -1.63 -14.82
C ASP A 226 -7.00 -1.64 -16.36
N LEU A 227 -7.88 -2.39 -17.02
CA LEU A 227 -7.81 -2.64 -18.47
C LEU A 227 -8.14 -1.42 -19.33
N ARG A 228 -8.78 -0.40 -18.74
CA ARG A 228 -9.26 0.79 -19.47
C ARG A 228 -8.64 2.09 -18.99
N ASP A 229 -8.20 2.15 -17.75
CA ASP A 229 -7.62 3.33 -17.11
C ASP A 229 -6.88 2.91 -15.82
N VAL A 230 -6.45 3.87 -15.01
CA VAL A 230 -5.91 3.65 -13.66
C VAL A 230 -7.04 3.73 -12.64
N ARG A 231 -7.15 2.76 -11.73
CA ARG A 231 -8.11 2.80 -10.61
C ARG A 231 -7.50 3.42 -9.36
N ASP A 232 -8.32 4.13 -8.59
CA ASP A 232 -7.91 4.74 -7.32
C ASP A 232 -7.97 3.75 -6.14
N THR A 233 -8.68 2.64 -6.32
CA THR A 233 -8.93 1.62 -5.30
C THR A 233 -8.72 0.21 -5.85
N LEU A 234 -8.38 -0.71 -4.94
CA LEU A 234 -8.21 -2.13 -5.21
C LEU A 234 -9.36 -2.94 -4.57
N PRO A 235 -10.03 -3.81 -5.34
CA PRO A 235 -11.00 -4.73 -4.78
C PRO A 235 -10.32 -5.75 -3.87
N LEU A 236 -10.66 -5.73 -2.58
CA LEU A 236 -10.09 -6.57 -1.54
C LEU A 236 -11.18 -7.33 -0.76
N HIS A 237 -10.76 -8.42 -0.13
CA HIS A 237 -11.62 -9.15 0.80
C HIS A 237 -11.64 -8.42 2.14
N ALA A 238 -12.80 -8.40 2.80
CA ALA A 238 -12.84 -8.04 4.21
C ALA A 238 -11.89 -8.95 5.01
N LEU A 239 -11.12 -8.34 5.91
CA LEU A 239 -10.26 -9.08 6.83
C LEU A 239 -11.17 -9.82 7.83
N ASN A 240 -11.21 -11.15 7.71
CA ASN A 240 -12.08 -11.97 8.55
C ASN A 240 -11.47 -12.09 9.96
N GLY A 241 -12.16 -11.54 10.95
CA GLY A 241 -11.99 -11.90 12.37
C GLY A 241 -12.95 -13.00 12.82
N GLY A 242 -13.35 -13.89 11.89
CA GLY A 242 -14.54 -14.73 12.01
C GLY A 242 -14.62 -15.62 13.25
N ASN A 243 -13.49 -15.95 13.86
CA ASN A 243 -13.39 -16.79 15.06
C ASN A 243 -12.51 -16.18 16.18
N GLY A 244 -12.23 -14.87 16.14
CA GLY A 244 -11.34 -14.21 17.12
C GLY A 244 -9.85 -14.41 16.87
N THR A 245 -9.47 -15.14 15.82
CA THR A 245 -8.11 -15.17 15.25
C THR A 245 -8.14 -14.54 13.84
N PRO A 246 -7.30 -13.53 13.55
CA PRO A 246 -7.14 -13.00 12.20
C PRO A 246 -6.65 -14.11 11.27
N GLU A 247 -7.34 -14.34 10.15
CA GLU A 247 -6.79 -15.19 9.09
C GLU A 247 -5.66 -14.43 8.37
N PRO A 248 -4.49 -15.06 8.11
CA PRO A 248 -3.41 -14.40 7.40
C PRO A 248 -3.87 -13.96 6.01
N TYR A 249 -3.72 -12.66 5.72
CA TYR A 249 -4.12 -12.08 4.44
C TYR A 249 -2.88 -11.51 3.75
N HIS A 250 -2.52 -12.06 2.60
CA HIS A 250 -1.31 -11.68 1.89
C HIS A 250 -1.63 -11.15 0.49
N LEU A 251 -0.90 -10.11 0.11
CA LEU A 251 -0.91 -9.53 -1.23
C LEU A 251 0.38 -9.88 -1.95
N GLY A 252 0.26 -10.19 -3.24
CA GLY A 252 1.38 -10.33 -4.15
C GLY A 252 1.51 -9.08 -5.02
N PHE A 253 2.71 -8.53 -5.05
CA PHE A 253 3.11 -7.45 -5.93
C PHE A 253 3.97 -8.06 -7.03
N PHE A 254 3.49 -7.97 -8.27
CA PHE A 254 4.09 -8.67 -9.40
C PHE A 254 4.90 -7.71 -10.27
N LEU A 255 5.75 -8.28 -11.12
CA LEU A 255 6.63 -7.53 -12.03
C LEU A 255 7.71 -6.69 -11.32
N MET A 256 8.15 -7.17 -10.16
CA MET A 256 9.08 -6.47 -9.25
C MET A 256 10.56 -6.63 -9.64
N GLY A 257 10.88 -7.56 -10.55
CA GLY A 257 12.26 -7.99 -10.76
C GLY A 257 13.16 -7.01 -11.51
N ALA A 258 12.64 -5.85 -11.93
CA ALA A 258 13.43 -4.82 -12.61
C ALA A 258 13.55 -3.57 -11.72
N TYR A 259 14.80 -3.15 -11.48
CA TYR A 259 15.20 -1.92 -10.76
C TYR A 259 14.88 -1.85 -9.25
N GLN A 260 13.79 -2.48 -8.77
CA GLN A 260 13.29 -2.23 -7.42
C GLN A 260 14.30 -2.61 -6.32
N ASP A 261 14.89 -3.81 -6.40
CA ASP A 261 15.74 -4.35 -5.33
C ASP A 261 17.01 -3.52 -5.05
N ILE A 262 17.56 -2.86 -6.07
CA ILE A 262 18.82 -2.11 -5.94
C ILE A 262 18.59 -0.64 -5.59
N MET A 263 17.42 -0.10 -5.90
CA MET A 263 17.14 1.32 -5.70
C MET A 263 16.46 1.63 -4.35
N GLY A 264 15.96 0.62 -3.65
CA GLY A 264 15.29 0.80 -2.35
C GLY A 264 16.10 1.61 -1.33
N ASP A 265 15.43 2.56 -0.67
CA ASP A 265 16.00 3.41 0.38
C ASP A 265 15.59 2.93 1.78
N LEU A 266 16.43 3.23 2.78
CA LEU A 266 16.25 2.90 4.19
C LEU A 266 15.33 3.91 4.91
N HIS A 267 14.21 4.29 4.28
CA HIS A 267 13.25 5.21 4.88
C HIS A 267 12.71 4.62 6.19
N ASN A 268 12.71 5.42 7.27
CA ASN A 268 12.44 4.95 8.64
C ASN A 268 13.33 3.78 9.13
N LEU A 269 14.49 3.56 8.50
CA LEU A 269 15.39 2.45 8.79
C LEU A 269 14.75 1.06 8.57
N PHE A 270 13.69 0.98 7.75
CA PHE A 270 13.25 -0.30 7.21
C PHE A 270 14.25 -0.75 6.17
N GLY A 271 14.85 -1.92 6.40
CA GLY A 271 15.87 -2.45 5.50
C GLY A 271 15.30 -3.42 4.49
N ARG A 272 16.20 -4.13 3.80
CA ARG A 272 15.84 -5.14 2.80
C ARG A 272 14.94 -6.20 3.39
N VAL A 273 14.01 -6.68 2.56
CA VAL A 273 13.12 -7.77 2.92
C VAL A 273 13.82 -9.13 2.80
N ASN A 274 13.26 -10.16 3.44
CA ASN A 274 13.68 -11.54 3.19
C ASN A 274 13.42 -11.91 1.72
N GLU A 275 14.37 -12.59 1.10
CA GLU A 275 14.28 -13.08 -0.27
C GLU A 275 14.46 -14.61 -0.30
N VAL A 276 13.70 -15.29 -1.14
CA VAL A 276 13.77 -16.74 -1.30
C VAL A 276 13.81 -17.09 -2.78
N HIS A 277 14.73 -17.98 -3.16
CA HIS A 277 14.84 -18.47 -4.53
C HIS A 277 14.13 -19.81 -4.66
N VAL A 278 13.05 -19.82 -5.44
CA VAL A 278 12.16 -20.98 -5.61
C VAL A 278 12.38 -21.60 -6.98
N PHE A 279 12.69 -22.88 -7.01
CA PHE A 279 12.89 -23.65 -8.23
C PHE A 279 11.83 -24.75 -8.34
N LEU A 280 11.23 -24.89 -9.52
CA LEU A 280 10.28 -25.97 -9.78
C LEU A 280 11.04 -27.27 -10.02
N GLU A 281 10.67 -28.31 -9.30
CA GLU A 281 11.23 -29.65 -9.44
C GLU A 281 10.09 -30.66 -9.43
N PRO A 282 9.69 -31.18 -10.60
CA PRO A 282 8.57 -32.13 -10.70
C PRO A 282 8.77 -33.42 -9.90
N ASP A 283 10.02 -33.80 -9.62
CA ASP A 283 10.34 -35.00 -8.85
C ASP A 283 10.21 -34.80 -7.33
N GLU A 284 10.14 -33.54 -6.86
CA GLU A 284 9.89 -33.22 -5.45
C GLU A 284 8.39 -33.38 -5.13
N PRO A 285 8.01 -33.94 -3.95
CA PRO A 285 6.60 -34.11 -3.58
C PRO A 285 5.78 -32.82 -3.57
N THR A 286 6.42 -31.68 -3.32
CA THR A 286 5.83 -30.34 -3.33
C THR A 286 5.80 -29.70 -4.72
N GLY A 287 6.49 -30.28 -5.70
CA GLY A 287 6.65 -29.75 -7.06
C GLY A 287 7.64 -28.57 -7.17
N TYR A 288 8.27 -28.19 -6.07
CA TYR A 288 9.27 -27.14 -5.99
C TYR A 288 10.18 -27.35 -4.78
N TYR A 289 11.34 -26.70 -4.79
CA TYR A 289 12.23 -26.58 -3.63
C TYR A 289 12.76 -25.15 -3.49
N ILE A 290 13.28 -24.84 -2.31
CA ILE A 290 13.93 -23.55 -2.00
C ILE A 290 15.44 -23.77 -2.07
N GLU A 291 16.10 -23.10 -3.01
CA GLU A 291 17.56 -23.20 -3.18
C GLU A 291 18.28 -22.31 -2.18
N GLU A 292 17.84 -21.06 -2.06
CA GLU A 292 18.52 -20.03 -1.26
C GLU A 292 17.50 -19.21 -0.47
N ILE A 293 17.90 -18.85 0.76
CA ILE A 293 17.18 -17.91 1.62
C ILE A 293 18.16 -16.82 1.99
N ILE A 294 17.84 -15.59 1.60
CA ILE A 294 18.61 -14.40 1.93
C ILE A 294 17.81 -13.66 2.99
N GLU A 295 18.38 -13.60 4.20
CA GLU A 295 17.76 -12.88 5.32
C GLU A 295 17.77 -11.38 5.05
N GLY A 296 16.63 -10.74 5.32
CA GLY A 296 16.47 -9.31 5.28
C GLY A 296 17.23 -8.62 6.43
N ASN A 297 17.21 -7.28 6.43
CA ASN A 297 18.03 -6.56 7.38
C ASN A 297 17.47 -6.57 8.80
N THR A 298 18.37 -6.76 9.75
CA THR A 298 18.12 -6.58 11.18
C THR A 298 18.30 -5.11 11.59
N ILE A 299 17.73 -4.73 12.74
CA ILE A 299 17.84 -3.35 13.26
C ILE A 299 19.30 -2.90 13.37
N VAL A 300 20.19 -3.76 13.88
CA VAL A 300 21.61 -3.45 14.04
C VAL A 300 22.33 -3.25 12.69
N GLN A 301 21.96 -4.00 11.66
CA GLN A 301 22.54 -3.84 10.32
C GLN A 301 22.15 -2.48 9.72
N THR A 302 20.89 -2.09 9.87
CA THR A 302 20.43 -0.78 9.38
C THR A 302 21.05 0.37 10.18
N LEU A 303 21.19 0.23 11.50
CA LEU A 303 21.90 1.19 12.34
C LEU A 303 23.38 1.33 11.94
N ALA A 304 24.05 0.23 11.59
CA ALA A 304 25.41 0.27 11.09
C ALA A 304 25.53 1.03 9.77
N ALA A 305 24.53 0.94 8.87
CA ALA A 305 24.50 1.72 7.63
C ALA A 305 24.45 3.24 7.87
N VAL A 306 23.83 3.67 8.98
CA VAL A 306 23.83 5.08 9.44
C VAL A 306 24.90 5.37 10.48
N GLN A 307 26.00 4.59 10.47
CA GLN A 307 27.23 4.82 11.24
C GLN A 307 27.14 4.63 12.76
N TYR A 308 26.14 3.90 13.26
CA TYR A 308 26.12 3.46 14.65
C TYR A 308 26.91 2.15 14.82
N ASP A 309 27.71 2.08 15.89
CA ASP A 309 28.42 0.86 16.28
C ASP A 309 27.62 0.07 17.33
N GLU A 310 27.40 -1.22 17.08
CA GLU A 310 26.64 -2.11 17.97
C GLU A 310 27.20 -2.14 19.40
N ASN A 311 28.53 -2.21 19.54
CA ASN A 311 29.15 -2.34 20.85
C ASN A 311 29.02 -1.04 21.64
N GLU A 312 29.14 0.10 20.97
CA GLU A 312 29.00 1.40 21.58
C GLU A 312 27.56 1.66 22.05
N ILE A 313 26.54 1.37 21.25
CA ILE A 313 25.14 1.57 21.67
C ILE A 313 24.77 0.66 22.85
N LYS A 314 25.24 -0.60 22.86
CA LYS A 314 25.06 -1.51 24.00
C LYS A 314 25.75 -1.00 25.26
N ARG A 315 26.98 -0.50 25.14
CA ARG A 315 27.74 0.07 26.26
C ARG A 315 27.02 1.29 26.82
N LEU A 316 26.53 2.19 25.98
CA LEU A 316 25.81 3.40 26.40
C LEU A 316 24.47 3.06 27.08
N MET A 317 23.74 2.07 26.57
CA MET A 317 22.50 1.60 27.22
C MET A 317 22.78 0.99 28.59
N LYS A 318 23.83 0.16 28.70
CA LYS A 318 24.28 -0.42 29.97
C LYS A 318 24.63 0.64 31.02
N VAL A 319 25.34 1.70 30.62
CA VAL A 319 25.67 2.81 31.54
C VAL A 319 24.39 3.47 32.09
N GLN A 320 23.38 3.72 31.25
CA GLN A 320 22.11 4.30 31.69
C GLN A 320 21.34 3.38 32.65
N VAL A 321 21.32 2.07 32.37
CA VAL A 321 20.68 1.08 33.25
C VAL A 321 21.40 0.97 34.59
N ASP A 322 22.74 0.93 34.59
CA ASP A 322 23.55 0.90 35.81
C ASP A 322 23.31 2.15 36.68
N GLU A 323 23.17 3.33 36.07
CA GLU A 323 22.83 4.57 36.78
C GLU A 323 21.42 4.53 37.36
N ALA A 324 20.43 4.03 36.61
CA ALA A 324 19.07 3.86 37.09
C ALA A 324 19.02 2.93 38.33
N ILE A 325 19.79 1.84 38.31
CA ILE A 325 19.93 0.92 39.44
C ILE A 325 20.60 1.60 40.64
N ARG A 326 21.71 2.33 40.44
CA ARG A 326 22.41 3.04 41.53
C ARG A 326 21.56 4.13 42.17
N SER A 327 20.69 4.76 41.38
CA SER A 327 19.75 5.81 41.84
C SER A 327 18.45 5.25 42.43
N ASP A 328 18.33 3.93 42.60
CA ASP A 328 17.14 3.23 43.14
C ASP A 328 15.84 3.50 42.35
N ARG A 329 15.97 3.83 41.05
CA ARG A 329 14.83 4.01 40.14
C ARG A 329 14.38 2.70 39.49
N MET A 330 15.21 1.66 39.55
CA MET A 330 15.00 0.37 38.89
C MET A 330 15.69 -0.75 39.66
N LYS A 331 15.06 -1.93 39.76
CA LYS A 331 15.69 -3.09 40.41
C LYS A 331 16.76 -3.71 39.50
N PRO A 332 17.87 -4.26 40.05
CA PRO A 332 18.91 -4.91 39.25
C PRO A 332 18.39 -6.00 38.30
N SER A 333 17.46 -6.83 38.74
CA SER A 333 16.86 -7.90 37.93
C SER A 333 16.06 -7.37 36.74
N GLU A 334 15.37 -6.23 36.92
CA GLU A 334 14.60 -5.58 35.86
C GLU A 334 15.53 -4.90 34.85
N GLY A 335 16.61 -4.27 35.33
CA GLY A 335 17.62 -3.65 34.48
C GLY A 335 18.36 -4.65 33.59
N MET A 336 18.78 -5.80 34.14
CA MET A 336 19.42 -6.84 33.34
C MET A 336 18.47 -7.40 32.28
N ARG A 337 17.19 -7.64 32.63
CA ARG A 337 16.19 -8.09 31.65
C ARG A 337 16.00 -7.08 30.52
N LEU A 338 15.96 -5.79 30.84
CA LEU A 338 15.82 -4.72 29.84
C LEU A 338 17.04 -4.65 28.91
N LEU A 339 18.25 -4.87 29.44
CA LEU A 339 19.46 -4.95 28.60
C LEU A 339 19.43 -6.17 27.68
N ASP A 340 19.04 -7.34 28.19
CA ASP A 340 18.91 -8.56 27.39
C ASP A 340 17.85 -8.39 26.28
N ASP A 341 16.72 -7.75 26.61
CA ASP A 341 15.66 -7.43 25.65
C ASP A 341 16.13 -6.42 24.59
N TYR A 342 16.88 -5.39 24.98
CA TYR A 342 17.48 -4.42 24.06
C TYR A 342 18.48 -5.08 23.10
N GLU A 343 19.38 -5.92 23.62
CA GLU A 343 20.36 -6.62 22.79
C GLU A 343 19.72 -7.64 21.84
N ARG A 344 18.63 -8.29 22.28
CA ARG A 344 17.85 -9.17 21.41
C ARG A 344 17.14 -8.36 20.33
N GLY A 345 16.47 -7.27 20.69
CA GLY A 345 15.76 -6.39 19.76
C GLY A 345 16.65 -5.84 18.65
N LEU A 346 17.91 -5.51 18.95
CA LEU A 346 18.88 -5.08 17.93
C LEU A 346 19.09 -6.12 16.81
N LYS A 347 18.91 -7.42 17.10
CA LYS A 347 19.06 -8.51 16.13
C LYS A 347 17.75 -8.91 15.46
N GLU A 348 16.63 -8.31 15.86
CA GLU A 348 15.35 -8.58 15.26
C GLU A 348 15.27 -7.95 13.85
N TYR A 349 14.40 -8.52 13.03
CA TYR A 349 14.09 -8.02 11.71
C TYR A 349 13.48 -6.63 11.79
N THR A 350 13.71 -5.80 10.77
CA THR A 350 13.26 -4.39 10.80
C THR A 350 11.73 -4.23 10.69
N TYR A 351 11.01 -5.23 10.19
CA TYR A 351 9.56 -5.18 10.02
C TYR A 351 8.80 -5.75 11.22
N LEU A 352 7.50 -5.47 11.29
CA LEU A 352 6.68 -5.81 12.45
C LEU A 352 6.47 -7.32 12.56
N THR A 353 6.37 -7.78 13.81
CA THR A 353 5.95 -9.14 14.16
C THR A 353 4.65 -9.03 14.95
N PHE A 354 3.63 -9.81 14.60
CA PHE A 354 2.28 -9.73 15.19
C PHE A 354 1.90 -10.96 16.00
#